data_AF-A0A923R531-F1
#
_entry.id   AF-A0A923R531-F1
#
_cell.length_a   1.000
_cell.length_b   1.000
_cell.length_c   1.000
_cell.angle_alpha   90.00
_cell.angle_beta   90.00
_cell.angle_gamma   90.00
#
_symmetry.space_group_name_H-M   'P 1'
#
loop_
_entity.id
_entity.type
_entity.pdbx_description
1 polymer ?
#
loop_
_entity_poly.entity_id
_entity_poly.type
_entity_poly.pdbx_seq_one_letter_code
_entity_poly.pdbx_strand_id
1 'polypeptide(L)'
;MQSLKFTSTFFIFIFSVSLFFSCKPKKQDDPAPVYTGDEVISTPTIYSGNKQYMHDADIRLVMFESLIEYAQSGNTKEVFVDSIKLKNMFYNTSSPFDTAYLNTSGLNIAEAVDPVYKPEIEKLFGRLSIASKSQVESANGVAGVKQATTTSAFKLYDANGIAVYELIEKQLMGSLQLYQICSVLLADNNLKNQSKEIRLQTWDKAFAYLGVTPDFINYKVTRP
;
A
#
# COMPACT_ATOMS: atom_id res chain seq x y z
N MET A 1 -42.51 44.88 41.28
CA MET A 1 -43.20 44.30 42.44
C MET A 1 -44.09 43.17 41.95
N GLN A 2 -43.89 41.95 42.49
CA GLN A 2 -44.84 40.83 42.65
C GLN A 2 -45.56 40.31 41.39
N SER A 3 -45.17 39.17 40.80
CA SER A 3 -45.46 37.78 41.24
C SER A 3 -46.93 37.52 41.59
N LEU A 4 -47.60 36.62 40.87
CA LEU A 4 -48.51 35.67 41.49
C LEU A 4 -48.73 34.44 40.59
N LYS A 5 -48.33 33.27 41.11
CA LYS A 5 -48.65 31.93 40.62
C LYS A 5 -49.92 31.46 41.33
N PHE A 6 -50.78 30.68 40.65
CA PHE A 6 -51.71 29.74 41.30
C PHE A 6 -52.09 28.63 40.28
N THR A 7 -51.43 27.46 40.29
CA THR A 7 -51.80 26.19 40.94
C THR A 7 -53.19 25.60 40.63
N SER A 8 -53.14 24.39 40.04
CA SER A 8 -53.84 23.16 40.47
C SER A 8 -55.14 22.69 39.76
N THR A 9 -54.93 21.74 38.83
CA THR A 9 -55.47 20.36 38.79
C THR A 9 -57.00 20.10 38.72
N PHE A 10 -57.47 19.52 37.60
CA PHE A 10 -58.51 18.47 37.61
C PHE A 10 -58.58 17.64 36.29
N PHE A 11 -58.53 16.30 36.42
CA PHE A 11 -59.05 15.19 35.58
C PHE A 11 -58.61 15.02 34.10
N ILE A 12 -57.82 14.01 33.68
CA ILE A 12 -57.99 12.52 33.62
C ILE A 12 -58.63 12.00 32.30
N PHE A 13 -57.73 11.49 31.44
CA PHE A 13 -57.72 10.21 30.69
C PHE A 13 -58.28 10.03 29.24
N ILE A 14 -57.37 9.47 28.42
CA ILE A 14 -57.48 8.64 27.19
C ILE A 14 -57.85 9.33 25.87
N PHE A 15 -56.86 9.55 24.98
CA PHE A 15 -56.76 8.82 23.70
C PHE A 15 -55.42 9.10 22.98
N SER A 16 -54.83 8.02 22.46
CA SER A 16 -53.89 7.94 21.34
C SER A 16 -52.47 8.50 21.47
N VAL A 17 -51.58 7.56 21.81
CA VAL A 17 -50.21 7.45 21.33
C VAL A 17 -50.16 7.61 19.79
N SER A 18 -49.04 8.13 19.28
CA SER A 18 -48.47 7.94 17.92
C SER A 18 -48.47 9.16 17.01
N LEU A 19 -47.37 9.95 17.01
CA LEU A 19 -46.78 10.56 15.80
C LEU A 19 -45.28 10.82 16.01
N PHE A 20 -44.49 9.75 16.11
CA PHE A 20 -43.05 9.77 15.78
C PHE A 20 -42.80 8.83 14.61
N PHE A 21 -43.09 9.27 13.38
CA PHE A 21 -42.53 8.68 12.16
C PHE A 21 -42.49 9.75 11.06
N SER A 22 -41.42 10.55 11.04
CA SER A 22 -40.99 11.24 9.83
C SER A 22 -39.53 10.89 9.56
N CYS A 23 -39.32 9.62 9.22
CA CYS A 23 -38.26 9.21 8.34
C CYS A 23 -38.99 8.44 7.25
N LYS A 24 -39.12 9.00 6.05
CA LYS A 24 -39.60 8.23 4.90
C LYS A 24 -38.62 7.06 4.75
N PRO A 25 -39.03 5.79 4.91
CA PRO A 25 -38.15 4.70 4.55
C PRO A 25 -37.78 4.92 3.09
N LYS A 26 -36.48 4.97 2.81
CA LYS A 26 -36.00 4.94 1.44
C LYS A 26 -36.68 3.75 0.78
N LYS A 27 -37.21 3.99 -0.42
CA LYS A 27 -37.78 2.96 -1.26
C LYS A 27 -36.80 1.80 -1.28
N GLN A 28 -37.32 0.64 -0.87
CA GLN A 28 -36.85 -0.71 -1.14
C GLN A 28 -35.34 -0.80 -1.35
N ASP A 29 -34.65 -1.32 -0.33
CA ASP A 29 -33.35 -1.95 -0.51
C ASP A 29 -33.42 -2.70 -1.84
N ASP A 30 -32.59 -2.30 -2.82
CA ASP A 30 -32.36 -3.15 -3.98
C ASP A 30 -32.07 -4.54 -3.39
N PRO A 31 -32.86 -5.57 -3.73
CA PRO A 31 -32.65 -6.87 -3.15
C PRO A 31 -31.18 -7.21 -3.38
N ALA A 32 -30.45 -7.48 -2.29
CA ALA A 32 -29.09 -7.99 -2.38
C ALA A 32 -29.10 -9.07 -3.48
N PRO A 33 -28.18 -9.03 -4.45
CA PRO A 33 -28.24 -9.91 -5.60
C PRO A 33 -28.41 -11.35 -5.11
N VAL A 34 -29.58 -11.92 -5.38
CA VAL A 34 -29.86 -13.31 -5.04
C VAL A 34 -29.10 -14.11 -6.09
N TYR A 35 -27.96 -14.66 -5.70
CA TYR A 35 -27.23 -15.63 -6.50
C TYR A 35 -28.04 -16.92 -6.55
N THR A 36 -29.00 -16.99 -7.47
CA THR A 36 -29.77 -18.20 -7.73
C THR A 36 -28.93 -19.16 -8.57
N GLY A 37 -28.32 -20.16 -7.92
CA GLY A 37 -27.90 -21.43 -8.51
C GLY A 37 -26.71 -21.39 -9.47
N ASP A 38 -25.65 -22.12 -9.09
CA ASP A 38 -24.79 -22.94 -9.97
C ASP A 38 -24.28 -22.37 -11.31
N GLU A 39 -24.16 -21.06 -11.47
CA GLU A 39 -23.11 -20.53 -12.34
C GLU A 39 -21.80 -20.77 -11.60
N VAL A 40 -21.14 -21.88 -11.92
CA VAL A 40 -19.71 -22.02 -11.70
C VAL A 40 -19.08 -20.86 -12.45
N ILE A 41 -18.84 -19.76 -11.75
CA ILE A 41 -17.93 -18.70 -12.20
C ILE A 41 -16.61 -19.44 -12.37
N SER A 42 -16.29 -19.84 -13.60
CA SER A 42 -14.98 -20.36 -13.92
C SER A 42 -14.02 -19.20 -13.74
N THR A 43 -13.39 -19.15 -12.57
CA THR A 43 -12.31 -18.22 -12.35
C THR A 43 -11.28 -18.52 -13.44
N PRO A 44 -10.89 -17.53 -14.25
CA PRO A 44 -9.82 -17.74 -15.21
C PRO A 44 -8.61 -18.25 -14.42
N THR A 45 -8.08 -19.38 -14.83
CA THR A 45 -6.88 -19.99 -14.25
C THR A 45 -5.70 -18.99 -14.30
N ILE A 46 -5.74 -18.04 -15.24
CA ILE A 46 -4.72 -17.02 -15.47
C ILE A 46 -5.40 -15.66 -15.71
N TYR A 47 -4.94 -14.61 -15.03
CA TYR A 47 -5.25 -13.23 -15.38
C TYR A 47 -4.06 -12.58 -16.10
N SER A 48 -4.17 -12.36 -17.41
CA SER A 48 -3.06 -11.82 -18.22
C SER A 48 -3.14 -10.32 -18.49
N GLY A 49 -4.30 -9.68 -18.27
CA GLY A 49 -4.54 -8.25 -18.53
C GLY A 49 -4.11 -7.78 -19.92
N ASN A 50 -4.20 -6.47 -20.19
CA ASN A 50 -3.50 -5.86 -21.31
C ASN A 50 -2.12 -5.34 -20.85
N LYS A 51 -1.05 -5.98 -21.35
CA LYS A 51 0.35 -5.62 -21.02
C LYS A 51 0.69 -4.15 -21.27
N GLN A 52 0.07 -3.52 -22.26
CA GLN A 52 0.30 -2.10 -22.53
C GLN A 52 -0.19 -1.21 -21.39
N TYR A 53 -1.29 -1.60 -20.74
CA TYR A 53 -1.87 -0.86 -19.62
C TYR A 53 -1.10 -1.09 -18.31
N MET A 54 -0.42 -2.23 -18.20
CA MET A 54 0.37 -2.65 -17.04
C MET A 54 1.79 -2.06 -17.03
N HIS A 55 2.32 -1.70 -18.21
CA HIS A 55 3.72 -1.32 -18.42
C HIS A 55 4.30 -0.32 -17.40
N ASP A 56 3.60 0.77 -17.12
CA ASP A 56 4.06 1.80 -16.18
C ASP A 56 4.21 1.28 -14.74
N ALA A 57 3.31 0.38 -14.33
CA ALA A 57 3.32 -0.23 -13.01
C ALA A 57 4.45 -1.26 -12.93
N ASP A 58 4.60 -2.09 -13.96
CA ASP A 58 5.68 -3.08 -14.07
C ASP A 58 7.06 -2.41 -13.97
N ILE A 59 7.30 -1.32 -14.71
CA ILE A 59 8.57 -0.59 -14.63
C ILE A 59 8.85 -0.11 -13.20
N ARG A 60 7.84 0.47 -12.53
CA ARG A 60 8.01 0.97 -11.15
C ARG A 60 8.20 -0.15 -10.15
N LEU A 61 7.62 -1.32 -10.36
CA LEU A 61 7.87 -2.50 -9.54
C LEU A 61 9.30 -3.02 -9.71
N VAL A 62 9.82 -3.07 -10.93
CA VAL A 62 11.22 -3.44 -11.16
C VAL A 62 12.19 -2.41 -10.55
N MET A 63 11.86 -1.11 -10.62
CA MET A 63 12.62 -0.07 -9.91
C MET A 63 12.57 -0.25 -8.40
N PHE A 64 11.39 -0.56 -7.85
CA PHE A 64 11.19 -0.86 -6.43
C PHE A 64 12.04 -2.06 -6.01
N GLU A 65 11.96 -3.18 -6.72
CA GLU A 65 12.77 -4.38 -6.46
C GLU A 65 14.27 -4.07 -6.48
N SER A 66 14.74 -3.35 -7.50
CA SER A 66 16.14 -2.93 -7.60
C SER A 66 16.58 -2.06 -6.41
N LEU A 67 15.71 -1.14 -5.95
CA LEU A 67 15.99 -0.30 -4.79
C LEU A 67 16.07 -1.13 -3.51
N ILE A 68 15.15 -2.08 -3.31
CA ILE A 68 15.16 -2.97 -2.15
C ILE A 68 16.36 -3.89 -2.17
N GLU A 69 16.75 -4.44 -3.32
CA GLU A 69 17.97 -5.24 -3.47
C GLU A 69 19.21 -4.44 -3.07
N TYR A 70 19.33 -3.20 -3.56
CA TYR A 70 20.44 -2.33 -3.17
C TYR A 70 20.42 -2.01 -1.66
N ALA A 71 19.24 -1.73 -1.09
CA ALA A 71 19.10 -1.51 0.35
C ALA A 71 19.47 -2.76 1.18
N GLN A 72 19.11 -3.95 0.69
CA GLN A 72 19.39 -5.24 1.31
C GLN A 72 20.87 -5.62 1.25
N SER A 73 21.63 -5.10 0.29
CA SER A 73 23.08 -5.36 0.19
C SER A 73 23.85 -5.03 1.47
N GLY A 74 23.36 -4.07 2.27
CA GLY A 74 23.91 -3.73 3.59
C GLY A 74 23.80 -4.83 4.65
N ASN A 75 23.04 -5.91 4.39
CA ASN A 75 23.01 -7.09 5.25
C ASN A 75 24.30 -7.91 5.17
N THR A 76 25.16 -7.63 4.19
CA THR A 76 26.50 -8.21 4.10
C THR A 76 27.48 -7.35 4.89
N LYS A 77 28.30 -7.98 5.74
CA LYS A 77 29.36 -7.27 6.46
C LYS A 77 30.29 -6.54 5.46
N GLU A 78 30.78 -5.37 5.87
CA GLU A 78 31.68 -4.53 5.06
C GLU A 78 31.08 -3.96 3.76
N VAL A 79 29.78 -4.18 3.51
CA VAL A 79 29.05 -3.54 2.40
C VAL A 79 28.33 -2.30 2.92
N PHE A 80 28.68 -1.16 2.35
CA PHE A 80 28.09 0.14 2.69
C PHE A 80 26.96 0.51 1.72
N VAL A 81 25.86 1.00 2.27
CA VAL A 81 24.74 1.51 1.48
C VAL A 81 24.81 3.04 1.47
N ASP A 82 24.76 3.62 0.27
CA ASP A 82 24.77 5.07 0.08
C ASP A 82 23.34 5.62 -0.02
N SER A 83 23.01 6.53 0.90
CA SER A 83 21.76 7.27 0.88
C SER A 83 21.55 8.09 -0.40
N ILE A 84 22.61 8.61 -1.02
CA ILE A 84 22.51 9.39 -2.27
C ILE A 84 22.11 8.48 -3.41
N LYS A 85 22.75 7.30 -3.52
CA LYS A 85 22.33 6.29 -4.52
C LYS A 85 20.88 5.86 -4.31
N LEU A 86 20.44 5.59 -3.08
CA LEU A 86 19.03 5.27 -2.80
C LEU A 86 18.07 6.39 -3.22
N LYS A 87 18.40 7.65 -2.92
CA LYS A 87 17.61 8.81 -3.37
C LYS A 87 17.57 8.92 -4.89
N ASN A 88 18.71 8.71 -5.54
CA ASN A 88 18.79 8.69 -6.99
C ASN A 88 17.90 7.60 -7.59
N MET A 89 17.92 6.38 -7.05
CA MET A 89 17.01 5.30 -7.47
C MET A 89 15.54 5.68 -7.26
N PHE A 90 15.21 6.31 -6.13
CA PHE A 90 13.85 6.73 -5.81
C PHE A 90 13.29 7.78 -6.78
N TYR A 91 14.11 8.77 -7.16
CA TYR A 91 13.75 9.84 -8.09
C TYR A 91 14.13 9.56 -9.56
N ASN A 92 14.76 8.41 -9.83
CA ASN A 92 15.36 8.04 -11.12
C ASN A 92 16.28 9.15 -11.70
N THR A 93 17.22 9.63 -10.89
CA THR A 93 18.18 10.68 -11.28
C THR A 93 19.60 10.13 -11.39
N SER A 94 20.41 10.69 -12.30
CA SER A 94 21.82 10.30 -12.48
C SER A 94 22.03 8.82 -12.88
N SER A 95 21.11 8.24 -13.64
CA SER A 95 21.17 6.86 -14.15
C SER A 95 21.52 5.81 -13.07
N PRO A 96 20.68 5.67 -12.03
CA PRO A 96 21.07 4.95 -10.81
C PRO A 96 20.91 3.43 -10.90
N PHE A 97 20.23 2.93 -11.93
CA PHE A 97 19.98 1.51 -12.15
C PHE A 97 21.00 0.91 -13.12
N ASP A 98 21.42 -0.33 -12.90
CA ASP A 98 22.29 -1.05 -13.85
C ASP A 98 21.53 -1.38 -15.14
N THR A 99 20.21 -1.55 -15.03
CA THR A 99 19.31 -1.81 -16.15
C THR A 99 18.99 -0.53 -16.92
N ALA A 100 19.60 -0.38 -18.10
CA ALA A 100 19.54 0.86 -18.89
C ALA A 100 18.12 1.38 -19.19
N TYR A 101 17.16 0.49 -19.47
CA TYR A 101 15.79 0.91 -19.81
C TYR A 101 15.06 1.56 -18.62
N LEU A 102 15.43 1.24 -17.37
CA LEU A 102 14.85 1.88 -16.19
C LEU A 102 15.25 3.36 -16.14
N ASN A 103 16.53 3.64 -16.41
CA ASN A 103 17.08 5.00 -16.42
C ASN A 103 16.46 5.90 -17.50
N THR A 104 16.00 5.32 -18.62
CA THR A 104 15.45 6.07 -19.76
C THR A 104 13.93 5.98 -19.87
N SER A 105 13.26 5.28 -18.95
CA SER A 105 11.80 5.08 -18.97
C SER A 105 10.98 6.37 -18.81
N GLY A 106 11.57 7.44 -18.28
CA GLY A 106 10.87 8.68 -17.92
C GLY A 106 9.98 8.55 -16.68
N LEU A 107 9.97 7.39 -16.02
CA LEU A 107 9.23 7.12 -14.80
C LEU A 107 10.15 7.16 -13.58
N ASN A 108 9.59 7.43 -12.41
CA ASN A 108 10.26 7.25 -11.13
C ASN A 108 9.29 6.74 -10.05
N ILE A 109 9.84 6.21 -8.96
CA ILE A 109 9.06 5.70 -7.83
C ILE A 109 8.40 6.86 -7.09
N ALA A 110 9.16 7.95 -6.87
CA ALA A 110 8.73 9.08 -6.08
C ALA A 110 7.41 9.70 -6.59
N GLU A 111 7.17 9.80 -7.88
CA GLU A 111 5.92 10.33 -8.46
C GLU A 111 4.69 9.52 -8.07
N ALA A 112 4.83 8.21 -7.96
CA ALA A 112 3.72 7.31 -7.64
C ALA A 112 3.57 7.04 -6.14
N VAL A 113 4.46 7.58 -5.30
CA VAL A 113 4.35 7.49 -3.85
C VAL A 113 3.46 8.62 -3.32
N ASP A 114 2.63 8.29 -2.33
CA ASP A 114 1.89 9.28 -1.54
C ASP A 114 2.84 10.39 -1.05
N PRO A 115 2.61 11.66 -1.45
CA PRO A 115 3.44 12.80 -1.07
C PRO A 115 3.75 12.92 0.42
N VAL A 116 2.83 12.49 1.29
CA VAL A 116 3.00 12.57 2.75
C VAL A 116 4.18 11.74 3.23
N TYR A 117 4.42 10.58 2.60
CA TYR A 117 5.44 9.62 3.06
C TYR A 117 6.81 9.78 2.40
N LYS A 118 6.94 10.59 1.34
CA LYS A 118 8.23 10.81 0.65
C LYS A 118 9.35 11.28 1.61
N PRO A 119 9.12 12.28 2.48
CA PRO A 119 10.16 12.74 3.41
C PRO A 119 10.55 11.66 4.43
N GLU A 120 9.62 10.79 4.82
CA GLU A 120 9.89 9.69 5.75
C GLU A 120 10.75 8.61 5.11
N ILE A 121 10.44 8.23 3.86
CA ILE A 121 11.24 7.29 3.08
C ILE A 121 12.67 7.81 2.91
N GLU A 122 12.85 9.09 2.59
CA GLU A 122 14.18 9.68 2.49
C GLU A 122 14.96 9.67 3.80
N LYS A 123 14.29 9.89 4.94
CA LYS A 123 14.91 9.74 6.27
C LYS A 123 15.35 8.30 6.52
N LEU A 124 14.57 7.32 6.07
CA LEU A 124 14.94 5.91 6.19
C LEU A 124 16.19 5.58 5.36
N PHE A 125 16.37 6.16 4.16
CA PHE A 125 17.60 6.00 3.37
C PHE A 125 18.83 6.50 4.12
N GLY A 126 18.73 7.66 4.79
CA GLY A 126 19.79 8.19 5.65
C GLY A 126 20.09 7.27 6.84
N ARG A 127 19.04 6.80 7.53
CA ARG A 127 19.17 5.86 8.65
C ARG A 127 19.85 4.56 8.25
N LEU A 128 19.46 3.97 7.12
CA LEU A 128 20.07 2.75 6.60
C LEU A 128 21.55 2.96 6.27
N SER A 129 21.89 4.07 5.60
CA SER A 129 23.26 4.40 5.27
C SER A 129 24.13 4.54 6.52
N ILE A 130 23.63 5.21 7.57
CA ILE A 130 24.32 5.32 8.86
C ILE A 130 24.51 3.94 9.50
N ALA A 131 23.47 3.11 9.55
CA ALA A 131 23.55 1.78 10.12
C ALA A 131 24.58 0.90 9.37
N SER A 132 24.62 0.96 8.04
CA SER A 132 25.51 0.16 7.20
C SER A 132 27.00 0.47 7.42
N LYS A 133 27.33 1.65 7.98
CA LYS A 133 28.70 2.02 8.32
C LYS A 133 29.25 1.30 9.54
N SER A 134 28.39 0.65 10.32
CA SER A 134 28.86 -0.13 11.48
C SER A 134 29.72 -1.31 11.03
N GLN A 135 30.86 -1.48 11.69
CA GLN A 135 31.82 -2.56 11.45
C GLN A 135 31.75 -3.66 12.54
N VAL A 136 30.80 -3.55 13.46
CA VAL A 136 30.66 -4.46 14.60
C VAL A 136 29.41 -5.31 14.47
N GLU A 137 29.36 -6.41 15.22
CA GLU A 137 28.13 -7.21 15.34
C GLU A 137 27.04 -6.41 16.05
N SER A 138 25.79 -6.54 15.60
CA SER A 138 24.68 -5.84 16.23
C SER A 138 24.45 -6.32 17.67
N ALA A 139 24.27 -5.36 18.57
CA ALA A 139 23.89 -5.55 19.95
C ALA A 139 22.90 -4.47 20.38
N ASN A 140 22.36 -4.55 21.59
CA ASN A 140 21.44 -3.53 22.10
C ASN A 140 22.12 -2.14 22.09
N GLY A 141 21.54 -1.18 21.37
CA GLY A 141 22.10 0.17 21.22
C GLY A 141 23.21 0.27 20.16
N VAL A 142 23.58 -0.82 19.49
CA VAL A 142 24.70 -0.88 18.55
C VAL A 142 24.20 -1.38 17.20
N ALA A 143 24.24 -0.49 16.21
CA ALA A 143 23.97 -0.86 14.82
C ALA A 143 25.00 -1.90 14.35
N GLY A 144 24.60 -2.81 13.46
CA GLY A 144 25.51 -3.82 12.95
C GLY A 144 24.79 -4.94 12.24
N VAL A 145 25.57 -5.87 11.69
CA VAL A 145 25.04 -7.05 11.02
C VAL A 145 25.03 -8.21 12.00
N LYS A 146 23.89 -8.89 12.13
CA LYS A 146 23.74 -10.10 12.96
C LYS A 146 22.91 -11.14 12.22
N GLN A 147 23.19 -12.41 12.49
CA GLN A 147 22.36 -13.50 12.00
C GLN A 147 20.97 -13.42 12.64
N ALA A 148 19.93 -13.46 11.82
CA ALA A 148 18.56 -13.48 12.32
C ALA A 148 18.32 -14.77 13.13
N THR A 149 17.57 -14.67 14.21
CA THR A 149 17.32 -15.80 15.12
C THR A 149 16.41 -16.87 14.49
N THR A 150 15.57 -16.48 13.54
CA THR A 150 14.58 -17.34 12.88
C THR A 150 15.05 -17.88 11.54
N THR A 151 16.01 -17.20 10.90
CA THR A 151 16.52 -17.54 9.57
C THR A 151 18.03 -17.43 9.63
N SER A 152 18.77 -18.42 9.11
CA SER A 152 20.23 -18.37 9.07
C SER A 152 20.83 -17.20 8.25
N ALA A 153 19.99 -16.33 7.69
CA ALA A 153 20.36 -15.12 6.98
C ALA A 153 20.88 -14.01 7.92
N PHE A 154 21.85 -13.24 7.43
CA PHE A 154 22.33 -12.03 8.10
C PHE A 154 21.44 -10.84 7.79
N LYS A 155 21.25 -9.97 8.79
CA LYS A 155 20.48 -8.73 8.66
C LYS A 155 21.21 -7.58 9.34
N LEU A 156 21.14 -6.41 8.72
CA LEU A 156 21.61 -5.15 9.27
C LEU A 156 20.53 -4.53 10.16
N TYR A 157 20.88 -4.30 11.42
CA TYR A 157 20.03 -3.62 12.39
C TYR A 157 20.60 -2.24 12.72
N ASP A 158 19.73 -1.26 12.92
CA ASP A 158 20.11 0.03 13.50
C ASP A 158 20.33 -0.11 15.03
N ALA A 159 20.74 0.99 15.67
CA ALA A 159 20.94 1.03 17.12
C ALA A 159 19.66 0.73 17.93
N ASN A 160 18.48 0.86 17.32
CA ASN A 160 17.20 0.55 17.95
C ASN A 160 16.80 -0.92 17.72
N GLY A 161 17.64 -1.72 17.07
CA GLY A 161 17.33 -3.11 16.73
C GLY A 161 16.36 -3.27 15.56
N ILE A 162 16.18 -2.24 14.73
CA ILE A 162 15.27 -2.26 13.58
C ILE A 162 16.06 -2.60 12.31
N ALA A 163 15.57 -3.59 11.56
CA ALA A 163 16.06 -3.87 10.21
C ALA A 163 15.54 -2.79 9.25
N VAL A 164 16.33 -1.73 9.02
CA VAL A 164 15.86 -0.51 8.34
C VAL A 164 15.46 -0.77 6.88
N TYR A 165 16.12 -1.72 6.19
CA TYR A 165 15.74 -2.06 4.81
C TYR A 165 14.32 -2.65 4.73
N GLU A 166 13.91 -3.49 5.69
CA GLU A 166 12.56 -4.04 5.73
C GLU A 166 11.52 -2.94 6.01
N LEU A 167 11.89 -1.93 6.80
CA LEU A 167 11.02 -0.80 7.05
C LEU A 167 10.83 0.03 5.77
N ILE A 168 11.89 0.23 4.99
CA ILE A 168 11.81 0.87 3.66
C ILE A 168 10.89 0.07 2.73
N GLU A 169 11.12 -1.25 2.64
CA GLU A 169 10.32 -2.16 1.81
C GLU A 169 8.83 -2.06 2.16
N LYS A 170 8.48 -2.24 3.43
CA LYS A 170 7.09 -2.20 3.89
C LYS A 170 6.46 -0.81 3.72
N GLN A 171 7.23 0.25 3.98
CA GLN A 171 6.76 1.62 3.77
C GLN A 171 6.44 1.88 2.29
N LEU A 172 7.28 1.41 1.37
CA LEU A 172 7.04 1.52 -0.07
C LEU A 172 5.88 0.62 -0.53
N MET A 173 5.72 -0.60 -0.01
CA MET A 173 4.54 -1.41 -0.31
C MET A 173 3.23 -0.68 0.06
N GLY A 174 3.20 0.00 1.22
CA GLY A 174 2.05 0.80 1.62
C GLY A 174 1.87 2.08 0.79
N SER A 175 2.93 2.88 0.67
CA SER A 175 2.86 4.24 0.11
C SER A 175 2.97 4.31 -1.42
N LEU A 176 3.45 3.25 -2.08
CA LEU A 176 3.45 3.07 -3.54
C LEU A 176 2.33 2.14 -3.95
N GLN A 177 2.42 0.84 -3.62
CA GLN A 177 1.54 -0.18 -4.22
C GLN A 177 0.10 -0.02 -3.73
N LEU A 178 -0.13 -0.09 -2.40
CA LEU A 178 -1.48 0.02 -1.85
C LEU A 178 -2.09 1.40 -2.07
N TYR A 179 -1.28 2.46 -1.99
CA TYR A 179 -1.72 3.81 -2.33
C TYR A 179 -2.19 3.91 -3.79
N GLN A 180 -1.38 3.46 -4.75
CA GLN A 180 -1.74 3.49 -6.17
C GLN A 180 -2.99 2.66 -6.45
N ILE A 181 -3.10 1.47 -5.87
CA ILE A 181 -4.27 0.61 -6.05
C ILE A 181 -5.52 1.27 -5.45
N CYS A 182 -5.52 1.54 -4.15
CA CYS A 182 -6.74 1.88 -3.42
C CYS A 182 -7.11 3.35 -3.51
N SER A 183 -6.12 4.25 -3.47
CA SER A 183 -6.36 5.69 -3.33
C SER A 183 -6.27 6.46 -4.64
N VAL A 184 -5.62 5.87 -5.66
CA VAL A 184 -5.49 6.48 -6.99
C VAL A 184 -6.37 5.72 -7.97
N LEU A 185 -6.00 4.51 -8.39
CA LEU A 185 -6.61 3.83 -9.52
C LEU A 185 -8.04 3.38 -9.23
N LEU A 186 -8.28 2.73 -8.10
CA LEU A 186 -9.61 2.23 -7.72
C LEU A 186 -10.45 3.26 -6.95
N ALA A 187 -9.99 4.51 -6.86
CA ALA A 187 -10.76 5.55 -6.23
C ALA A 187 -12.01 5.89 -7.07
N ASP A 188 -13.11 6.17 -6.36
CA ASP A 188 -14.39 6.53 -6.97
C ASP A 188 -14.28 7.61 -8.05
N ASN A 189 -13.45 8.62 -7.81
CA ASN A 189 -13.27 9.74 -8.74
C ASN A 189 -12.67 9.32 -10.09
N ASN A 190 -11.89 8.24 -10.11
CA ASN A 190 -11.26 7.70 -11.32
C ASN A 190 -12.09 6.62 -12.01
N LEU A 191 -13.13 6.09 -11.35
CA LEU A 191 -13.98 5.04 -11.92
C LEU A 191 -15.40 5.52 -12.28
N LYS A 192 -15.93 6.51 -11.54
CA LYS A 192 -17.28 7.05 -11.79
C LYS A 192 -17.34 7.77 -13.13
N ASN A 193 -18.43 7.55 -13.86
CA ASN A 193 -18.73 8.17 -15.15
C ASN A 193 -17.69 7.93 -16.27
N GLN A 194 -16.77 6.97 -16.10
CA GLN A 194 -15.81 6.59 -17.13
C GLN A 194 -16.40 5.58 -18.12
N SER A 195 -15.76 5.42 -19.27
CA SER A 195 -16.11 4.35 -20.22
C SER A 195 -15.69 2.97 -19.68
N LYS A 196 -16.21 1.89 -20.29
CA LYS A 196 -15.83 0.52 -19.91
C LYS A 196 -14.33 0.27 -20.15
N GLU A 197 -13.80 0.83 -21.23
CA GLU A 197 -12.42 0.69 -21.67
C GLU A 197 -11.47 1.34 -20.67
N ILE A 198 -11.79 2.55 -20.20
CA ILE A 198 -10.99 3.26 -19.18
C ILE A 198 -10.99 2.50 -17.85
N ARG A 199 -12.15 1.95 -17.44
CA ARG A 199 -12.22 1.13 -16.22
C ARG A 199 -11.38 -0.14 -16.34
N LEU A 200 -11.40 -0.80 -17.51
CA LEU A 200 -10.58 -1.98 -17.75
C LEU A 200 -9.08 -1.64 -17.72
N GLN A 201 -8.67 -0.55 -18.37
CA GLN A 201 -7.29 -0.06 -18.33
C GLN A 201 -6.83 0.26 -16.90
N THR A 202 -7.69 0.91 -16.13
CA THR A 202 -7.40 1.28 -14.73
C THR A 202 -7.28 0.05 -13.85
N TRP A 203 -8.14 -0.96 -14.07
CA TRP A 203 -8.08 -2.23 -13.39
C TRP A 203 -6.81 -3.02 -13.74
N ASP A 204 -6.44 -3.10 -15.03
CA ASP A 204 -5.20 -3.76 -15.47
C ASP A 204 -3.97 -3.12 -14.81
N LYS A 205 -3.90 -1.79 -14.78
CA LYS A 205 -2.81 -1.07 -14.11
C LYS A 205 -2.80 -1.31 -12.60
N ALA A 206 -3.96 -1.36 -11.94
CA ALA A 206 -4.06 -1.65 -10.51
C ALA A 206 -3.63 -3.09 -10.20
N PHE A 207 -4.03 -4.04 -11.04
CA PHE A 207 -3.61 -5.43 -10.94
C PHE A 207 -2.10 -5.58 -11.06
N ALA A 208 -1.47 -4.87 -12.01
CA ALA A 208 -0.02 -4.87 -12.17
C ALA A 208 0.71 -4.42 -10.89
N TYR A 209 0.22 -3.41 -10.17
CA TYR A 209 0.81 -2.96 -8.90
C TYR A 209 0.78 -4.00 -7.77
N LEU A 210 -0.01 -5.07 -7.87
CA LEU A 210 0.05 -6.17 -6.92
C LEU A 210 1.35 -6.97 -7.03
N GLY A 211 2.04 -6.91 -8.18
CA GLY A 211 3.28 -7.64 -8.43
C GLY A 211 3.12 -9.17 -8.42
N VAL A 212 1.88 -9.67 -8.50
CA VAL A 212 1.60 -11.10 -8.51
C VAL A 212 1.75 -11.68 -9.91
N THR A 213 2.15 -12.94 -10.00
CA THR A 213 2.19 -13.63 -11.30
C THR A 213 0.76 -13.79 -11.85
N PRO A 214 0.58 -13.83 -13.19
CA PRO A 214 -0.72 -14.09 -13.80
C PRO A 214 -1.43 -15.36 -13.31
N ASP A 215 -0.68 -16.33 -12.77
CA ASP A 215 -1.13 -17.63 -12.24
C ASP A 215 -1.31 -17.64 -10.71
N PHE A 216 -1.40 -16.48 -10.06
CA PHE A 216 -1.48 -16.37 -8.60
C PHE A 216 -2.63 -17.19 -7.98
N ILE A 217 -3.67 -17.52 -8.75
CA ILE A 217 -4.82 -18.31 -8.32
C ILE A 217 -4.46 -19.79 -8.14
N ASN A 218 -3.53 -20.34 -8.94
CA ASN A 218 -3.11 -21.75 -8.83
C ASN A 218 -1.81 -21.93 -8.03
N TYR A 219 -1.26 -20.84 -7.50
CA TYR A 219 -0.09 -20.92 -6.64
C TYR A 219 -0.43 -21.69 -5.37
N LYS A 220 -0.11 -22.99 -5.37
CA LYS A 220 -0.19 -23.83 -4.18
C LYS A 220 0.93 -23.40 -3.24
N VAL A 221 0.57 -22.81 -2.11
CA VAL A 221 1.51 -22.58 -1.01
C VAL A 221 1.94 -23.94 -0.46
N THR A 222 3.07 -24.46 -0.94
CA THR A 222 3.78 -25.51 -0.22
C THR A 222 4.45 -24.84 0.97
N ARG A 223 3.77 -24.87 2.13
CA ARG A 223 4.41 -24.49 3.40
C ARG A 223 5.56 -25.47 3.64
N PRO A 224 6.81 -25.01 3.85
CA PRO A 224 7.84 -25.85 4.43
C PRO A 224 7.48 -26.26 5.87
#